data_AF-A0A6A2Z9U1-F1
#
_entry.id   AF-A0A6A2Z9U1-F1
#
_cell.length_a   1.000
_cell.length_b   1.000
_cell.length_c   1.000
_cell.angle_alpha   90.00
_cell.angle_beta   90.00
_cell.angle_gamma   90.00
#
_symmetry.space_group_name_H-M   'P 1'
#
loop_
_entity.id
_entity.type
_entity.pdbx_description
1 polymer ?
#
loop_
_entity_poly.entity_id
_entity_poly.type
_entity_poly.pdbx_seq_one_letter_code
_entity_poly.pdbx_strand_id
1 'polypeptide(L)'
;MSFKNRSPPSPQPQQRDLKQRVFTCLNKLADRDTLALASAELESIARNLTTDSISPFLNCLHNTDSSAKSPVRRQCVILLTLMSHSHGNILSPHLSKMISTLARRLRDPDFAVRSACVEATTAMSSHITKPPFSVLSKPLIEMLVVEQDVNSQIGAAMSLSAAPDPETEQLKKALPKLGRLLRSESFKAKAAVFGVIESVASVGGAGSKGVLD
;
A
#
# COMPACT_ATOMS: atom_id res chain seq x y z
N MET A 1 -45.04 16.35 -7.58
CA MET A 1 -43.64 16.17 -7.14
C MET A 1 -43.63 15.16 -6.01
N SER A 2 -43.07 13.97 -6.19
CA SER A 2 -42.86 13.01 -5.09
C SER A 2 -41.51 12.34 -5.26
N PHE A 3 -40.53 12.82 -4.50
CA PHE A 3 -39.20 12.22 -4.37
C PHE A 3 -39.35 10.88 -3.62
N LYS A 4 -39.23 9.78 -4.35
CA LYS A 4 -39.25 8.44 -3.76
C LYS A 4 -37.85 8.14 -3.21
N ASN A 5 -37.71 8.24 -1.89
CA ASN A 5 -36.54 7.80 -1.12
C ASN A 5 -36.13 6.38 -1.56
N ARG A 6 -35.00 6.25 -2.23
CA ARG A 6 -34.34 4.95 -2.45
C ARG A 6 -33.62 4.57 -1.17
N SER A 7 -34.15 3.59 -0.46
CA SER A 7 -33.44 2.86 0.58
C SER A 7 -32.16 2.25 -0.02
N PRO A 8 -31.01 2.25 0.69
CA PRO A 8 -29.79 1.63 0.19
C PRO A 8 -29.99 0.11 0.04
N PRO A 9 -29.41 -0.52 -0.99
CA PRO A 9 -29.57 -1.95 -1.22
C PRO A 9 -28.98 -2.74 -0.05
N SER A 10 -29.78 -3.65 0.50
CA SER A 10 -29.35 -4.61 1.52
C SER A 10 -28.21 -5.49 0.97
N PRO A 11 -27.07 -5.66 1.68
CA PRO A 11 -25.96 -6.45 1.18
C PRO A 11 -26.38 -7.90 0.96
N GLN A 12 -26.09 -8.43 -0.23
CA GLN A 12 -26.42 -9.78 -0.69
C GLN A 12 -25.89 -10.85 0.30
N PRO A 13 -26.60 -11.99 0.49
CA PRO A 13 -26.22 -13.04 1.46
C PRO A 13 -24.75 -13.48 1.33
N GLN A 14 -24.29 -13.74 0.11
CA GLN A 14 -22.91 -14.11 -0.22
C GLN A 14 -21.85 -13.12 0.29
N GLN A 15 -22.15 -11.82 0.32
CA GLN A 15 -21.22 -10.80 0.85
C GLN A 15 -21.15 -10.84 2.38
N ARG A 16 -22.23 -11.22 3.06
CA ARG A 16 -22.25 -11.38 4.52
C ARG A 16 -21.45 -12.62 4.93
N ASP A 17 -21.61 -13.71 4.19
CA ASP A 17 -20.85 -14.95 4.41
C ASP A 17 -19.35 -14.72 4.22
N LEU A 18 -18.94 -13.99 3.17
CA LEU A 18 -17.54 -13.66 2.95
C LEU A 18 -16.96 -12.82 4.10
N LYS A 19 -17.67 -11.76 4.52
CA LYS A 19 -17.21 -10.89 5.62
C LYS A 19 -17.02 -11.68 6.91
N GLN A 20 -17.96 -12.56 7.24
CA GLN A 20 -17.88 -13.40 8.44
C GLN A 20 -16.70 -14.38 8.37
N ARG A 21 -16.47 -14.99 7.21
CA ARG A 21 -15.32 -15.89 6.99
C ARG A 21 -13.99 -15.15 7.14
N VAL A 22 -13.86 -13.98 6.51
CA VAL A 22 -12.65 -13.14 6.62
C VAL A 22 -12.42 -12.71 8.07
N PHE A 23 -13.45 -12.25 8.78
CA PHE A 23 -13.34 -11.86 10.18
C PHE A 23 -12.91 -13.04 11.07
N THR A 24 -13.47 -14.22 10.83
CA THR A 24 -13.08 -15.45 11.54
C THR A 24 -11.60 -15.76 11.31
N CYS A 25 -11.11 -15.66 10.07
CA CYS A 25 -9.69 -15.87 9.78
C CYS A 25 -8.80 -14.79 10.42
N LEU A 26 -9.20 -13.52 10.38
CA LEU A 26 -8.47 -12.43 11.02
C LEU A 26 -8.34 -12.62 12.53
N ASN A 27 -9.37 -13.15 13.19
CA ASN A 27 -9.28 -13.51 14.61
C ASN A 27 -8.33 -14.69 14.84
N LYS A 28 -8.38 -15.72 14.01
CA LYS A 28 -7.45 -16.87 14.07
C LYS A 28 -5.99 -16.44 13.86
N LEU A 29 -5.71 -15.42 13.04
CA LEU A 29 -4.36 -14.87 12.89
C LEU A 29 -3.76 -14.34 14.21
N ALA A 30 -4.59 -14.04 15.22
CA ALA A 30 -4.12 -13.62 16.52
C ALA A 30 -3.50 -14.77 17.33
N ASP A 31 -3.80 -16.03 16.98
CA ASP A 31 -3.32 -17.21 17.68
C ASP A 31 -2.21 -17.91 16.88
N ARG A 32 -1.07 -18.16 17.55
CA ARG A 32 0.13 -18.70 16.90
C ARG A 32 -0.12 -20.02 16.18
N ASP A 33 -0.93 -20.89 16.78
CA ASP A 33 -1.20 -22.24 16.28
C ASP A 33 -2.14 -22.25 15.08
N THR A 34 -2.95 -21.19 14.92
CA THR A 34 -3.90 -21.07 13.79
C THR A 34 -3.47 -20.04 12.75
N LEU A 35 -2.38 -19.31 13.00
CA LEU A 35 -1.84 -18.28 12.11
C LEU A 35 -1.57 -18.81 10.71
N ALA A 36 -0.81 -19.91 10.57
CA ALA A 36 -0.44 -20.43 9.26
C ALA A 36 -1.66 -20.86 8.43
N LEU A 37 -2.60 -21.56 9.07
CA LEU A 37 -3.84 -22.01 8.43
C LEU A 37 -4.73 -20.82 8.03
N ALA A 38 -4.88 -19.84 8.92
CA ALA A 38 -5.68 -18.65 8.65
C ALA A 38 -5.06 -17.75 7.58
N SER A 39 -3.73 -17.63 7.54
CA SER A 39 -3.02 -16.94 6.44
C SER A 39 -3.29 -17.63 5.11
N ALA A 40 -3.12 -18.96 5.04
CA ALA A 40 -3.36 -19.72 3.81
C ALA A 40 -4.82 -19.62 3.32
N GLU A 41 -5.79 -19.66 4.25
CA GLU A 41 -7.20 -19.48 3.91
C GLU A 41 -7.48 -18.07 3.38
N LEU A 42 -6.95 -17.02 4.03
CA LEU A 42 -7.10 -15.64 3.57
C LEU A 42 -6.43 -15.40 2.20
N GLU A 43 -5.28 -16.00 1.95
CA GLU A 43 -4.59 -15.91 0.67
C GLU A 43 -5.36 -16.62 -0.44
N SER A 44 -5.92 -17.80 -0.16
CA SER A 44 -6.81 -18.51 -1.08
C SER A 44 -8.05 -17.67 -1.42
N ILE A 45 -8.67 -17.07 -0.40
CA ILE A 45 -9.80 -16.16 -0.60
C ILE A 45 -9.36 -14.99 -1.49
N ALA A 46 -8.25 -14.32 -1.16
CA ALA A 46 -7.76 -13.14 -1.89
C ALA A 46 -7.47 -13.43 -3.38
N ARG A 47 -6.95 -14.61 -3.71
CA ARG A 47 -6.68 -15.03 -5.11
C ARG A 47 -7.96 -15.27 -5.91
N ASN A 48 -9.01 -15.78 -5.26
CA ASN A 48 -10.25 -16.21 -5.91
C ASN A 48 -11.41 -15.20 -5.74
N LEU A 49 -11.12 -13.94 -5.40
CA LEU A 49 -12.14 -12.91 -5.27
C LEU A 49 -12.77 -12.58 -6.63
N THR A 50 -14.10 -12.49 -6.68
CA THR A 50 -14.84 -11.87 -7.79
C THR A 50 -14.87 -10.35 -7.62
N THR A 51 -15.11 -9.60 -8.70
CA THR A 51 -15.14 -8.12 -8.70
C THR A 51 -16.07 -7.54 -7.62
N ASP A 52 -17.23 -8.15 -7.39
CA ASP A 52 -18.20 -7.71 -6.37
C ASP A 52 -17.72 -7.96 -4.93
N SER A 53 -16.81 -8.91 -4.75
CA SER A 53 -16.28 -9.35 -3.46
C SER A 53 -14.98 -8.65 -3.05
N ILE A 54 -14.31 -7.96 -3.98
CA ILE A 54 -13.09 -7.18 -3.73
C ILE A 54 -13.36 -6.05 -2.72
N SER A 55 -14.42 -5.26 -2.95
CA SER A 55 -14.79 -4.16 -2.06
C SER A 55 -15.07 -4.59 -0.62
N PRO A 56 -15.93 -5.59 -0.33
CA PRO A 56 -16.15 -6.06 1.04
C PRO A 56 -14.89 -6.65 1.67
N PHE A 57 -14.04 -7.34 0.91
CA PHE A 57 -12.76 -7.86 1.41
C PHE A 57 -11.80 -6.73 1.82
N LEU A 58 -11.61 -5.73 0.96
CA LEU A 58 -10.77 -4.56 1.27
C LEU A 58 -11.31 -3.75 2.45
N ASN A 59 -12.63 -3.69 2.65
CA ASN A 59 -13.22 -3.06 3.82
C ASN A 59 -12.83 -3.80 5.12
N CYS A 60 -12.79 -5.14 5.12
CA CYS A 60 -12.33 -5.90 6.28
C CYS A 60 -10.86 -5.59 6.61
N LEU A 61 -9.99 -5.51 5.60
CA LEU A 61 -8.59 -5.14 5.80
C LEU A 61 -8.44 -3.70 6.30
N HIS A 62 -9.22 -2.77 5.75
CA HIS A 62 -9.20 -1.37 6.14
C HIS A 62 -9.74 -1.13 7.55
N ASN A 63 -10.74 -1.91 7.98
CA ASN A 63 -11.29 -1.81 9.33
C ASN A 63 -10.47 -2.54 10.40
N THR A 64 -9.41 -3.26 10.01
CA THR A 64 -8.51 -3.89 10.98
C THR A 64 -7.78 -2.79 11.76
N ASP A 65 -7.99 -2.77 13.07
CA ASP A 65 -7.47 -1.72 13.95
C ASP A 65 -5.94 -1.79 14.11
N SER A 66 -5.33 -0.72 14.62
CA SER A 66 -3.91 -0.69 14.98
C SER A 66 -3.61 -1.42 16.30
N SER A 67 -4.63 -1.65 17.13
CA SER A 67 -4.59 -2.47 18.36
C SER A 67 -4.54 -3.99 18.09
N ALA A 68 -4.87 -4.43 16.87
CA ALA A 68 -4.74 -5.84 16.49
C ALA A 68 -3.29 -6.30 16.63
N LYS A 69 -3.04 -7.59 16.92
CA LYS A 69 -1.68 -8.13 17.07
C LYS A 69 -0.87 -7.91 15.78
N SER A 70 0.45 -7.73 15.91
CA SER A 70 1.36 -7.48 14.78
C SER A 70 1.18 -8.46 13.60
N PRO A 71 1.08 -9.80 13.82
CA PRO A 71 0.89 -10.74 12.72
C PRO A 71 -0.38 -10.49 11.90
N VAL A 72 -1.46 -10.04 12.54
CA VAL A 72 -2.71 -9.67 11.88
C VAL A 72 -2.48 -8.45 10.99
N ARG A 73 -1.85 -7.40 11.55
CA ARG A 73 -1.56 -6.16 10.82
C ARG A 73 -0.64 -6.41 9.63
N ARG A 74 0.38 -7.26 9.81
CA ARG A 74 1.30 -7.70 8.75
C ARG A 74 0.57 -8.46 7.65
N GLN A 75 -0.26 -9.45 8.02
CA GLN A 75 -1.02 -10.22 7.03
C GLN A 75 -1.96 -9.33 6.23
N CYS A 76 -2.60 -8.33 6.83
CA CYS A 76 -3.43 -7.38 6.09
C CYS A 76 -2.65 -6.68 4.96
N VAL A 77 -1.38 -6.34 5.19
CA VAL A 77 -0.54 -5.71 4.17
C VAL A 77 -0.11 -6.72 3.10
N ILE A 78 0.26 -7.94 3.49
CA ILE A 78 0.59 -9.03 2.55
C ILE A 78 -0.59 -9.35 1.62
N LEU A 79 -1.82 -9.31 2.15
CA LEU A 79 -3.02 -9.50 1.33
C LEU A 79 -3.20 -8.39 0.29
N LEU A 80 -2.80 -7.14 0.57
CA LEU A 80 -2.79 -6.08 -0.45
C LEU A 80 -1.80 -6.40 -1.57
N THR A 81 -0.58 -6.83 -1.23
CA THR A 81 0.43 -7.31 -2.19
C THR A 81 -0.14 -8.41 -3.07
N LEU A 82 -0.75 -9.42 -2.46
CA LEU A 82 -1.30 -10.57 -3.17
C LEU A 82 -2.47 -10.18 -4.08
N MET A 83 -3.35 -9.30 -3.61
CA MET A 83 -4.44 -8.78 -4.43
C MET A 83 -3.91 -8.02 -5.64
N SER A 84 -2.88 -7.20 -5.48
CA SER A 84 -2.23 -6.50 -6.60
C SER A 84 -1.72 -7.48 -7.66
N HIS A 85 -1.06 -8.56 -7.26
CA HIS A 85 -0.61 -9.60 -8.19
C HIS A 85 -1.76 -10.34 -8.88
N SER A 86 -2.86 -10.60 -8.17
CA SER A 86 -3.95 -11.45 -8.65
C SER A 86 -4.97 -10.69 -9.52
N HIS A 87 -5.28 -9.45 -9.17
CA HIS A 87 -6.37 -8.67 -9.77
C HIS A 87 -5.89 -7.48 -10.61
N GLY A 88 -4.65 -7.01 -10.42
CA GLY A 88 -4.05 -5.91 -11.16
C GLY A 88 -4.95 -4.69 -11.29
N ASN A 89 -5.20 -4.25 -12.54
CA ASN A 89 -6.00 -3.07 -12.86
C ASN A 89 -7.48 -3.15 -12.44
N ILE A 90 -8.01 -4.32 -12.05
CA ILE A 90 -9.37 -4.40 -11.47
C ILE A 90 -9.45 -3.63 -10.14
N LEU A 91 -8.32 -3.43 -9.47
CA LEU A 91 -8.21 -2.71 -8.20
C LEU A 91 -8.18 -1.19 -8.34
N SER A 92 -8.09 -0.64 -9.57
CA SER A 92 -8.10 0.80 -9.86
C SER A 92 -9.11 1.62 -9.03
N PRO A 93 -10.41 1.27 -8.99
CA PRO A 93 -11.41 2.03 -8.23
C PRO A 93 -11.22 1.95 -6.70
N HIS A 94 -10.47 0.95 -6.22
CA HIS A 94 -10.21 0.74 -4.81
C HIS A 94 -8.82 1.22 -4.36
N LEU A 95 -8.01 1.72 -5.29
CA LEU A 95 -6.62 2.10 -5.05
C LEU A 95 -6.49 3.15 -3.94
N SER A 96 -7.36 4.16 -3.90
CA SER A 96 -7.38 5.18 -2.84
C SER A 96 -7.51 4.56 -1.43
N LYS A 97 -8.36 3.55 -1.28
CA LYS A 97 -8.54 2.83 0.00
C LYS A 97 -7.33 1.96 0.34
N MET A 98 -6.71 1.32 -0.65
CA MET A 98 -5.48 0.55 -0.46
C MET A 98 -4.33 1.47 -0.01
N ILE A 99 -4.17 2.63 -0.65
CA ILE A 99 -3.15 3.63 -0.30
C ILE A 99 -3.41 4.18 1.12
N SER A 100 -4.65 4.50 1.48
CA SER A 100 -4.98 4.94 2.85
C SER A 100 -4.60 3.87 3.90
N THR A 101 -4.85 2.60 3.58
CA THR A 101 -4.47 1.47 4.45
C THR A 101 -2.96 1.35 4.57
N LEU A 102 -2.21 1.46 3.47
CA LEU A 102 -0.74 1.47 3.47
C LEU A 102 -0.18 2.66 4.25
N ALA A 103 -0.67 3.87 4.01
CA ALA A 103 -0.22 5.07 4.69
C ALA A 103 -0.36 4.95 6.21
N ARG A 104 -1.44 4.32 6.69
CA ARG A 104 -1.61 4.02 8.11
C ARG A 104 -0.62 2.96 8.62
N ARG A 105 -0.34 1.92 7.83
CA ARG A 105 0.58 0.83 8.19
C ARG A 105 2.06 1.17 8.04
N LEU A 106 2.42 2.21 7.28
CA LEU A 106 3.78 2.77 7.26
C LEU A 106 4.16 3.42 8.60
N ARG A 107 3.17 3.85 9.39
CA ARG A 107 3.36 4.38 10.76
C ARG A 107 3.31 3.29 11.85
N ASP A 108 3.28 2.02 11.46
CA ASP A 108 3.14 0.91 12.41
C ASP A 108 4.40 0.79 13.30
N PRO A 109 4.28 0.53 14.61
CA PRO A 109 5.44 0.35 15.48
C PRO A 109 6.30 -0.86 15.07
N ASP A 110 5.71 -1.88 14.44
CA ASP A 110 6.42 -3.08 14.04
C ASP A 110 7.13 -2.92 12.68
N PHE A 111 8.44 -3.15 12.67
CA PHE A 111 9.25 -3.08 11.45
C PHE A 111 8.81 -4.08 10.37
N ALA A 112 8.39 -5.29 10.76
CA ALA A 112 7.94 -6.31 9.81
C ALA A 112 6.66 -5.87 9.06
N VAL A 113 5.80 -5.08 9.71
CA VAL A 113 4.62 -4.47 9.06
C VAL A 113 5.06 -3.38 8.08
N ARG A 114 5.95 -2.48 8.50
CA ARG A 114 6.48 -1.41 7.64
C ARG A 114 7.22 -1.96 6.42
N SER A 115 8.02 -3.02 6.60
CA SER A 115 8.72 -3.68 5.50
C SER A 115 7.76 -4.33 4.50
N ALA A 116 6.67 -4.94 4.98
CA ALA A 116 5.62 -5.48 4.10
C ALA A 116 4.92 -4.37 3.29
N CYS A 117 4.84 -3.14 3.82
CA CYS A 117 4.26 -2.01 3.08
C CYS A 117 5.11 -1.63 1.86
N VAL A 118 6.44 -1.76 1.93
CA VAL A 118 7.34 -1.52 0.81
C VAL A 118 7.03 -2.50 -0.32
N GLU A 119 6.96 -3.79 0.00
CA GLU A 119 6.61 -4.84 -0.97
C GLU A 119 5.22 -4.64 -1.57
N ALA A 120 4.23 -4.28 -0.75
CA ALA A 120 2.88 -3.96 -1.22
C ALA A 120 2.87 -2.74 -2.16
N THR A 121 3.67 -1.72 -1.86
CA THR A 121 3.81 -0.54 -2.72
C THR A 121 4.37 -0.92 -4.08
N THR A 122 5.44 -1.73 -4.11
CA THR A 122 6.03 -2.24 -5.34
C THR A 122 5.01 -3.04 -6.14
N ALA A 123 4.30 -3.99 -5.53
CA ALA A 123 3.29 -4.80 -6.22
C ALA A 123 2.13 -3.94 -6.78
N MET A 124 1.66 -2.96 -6.00
CA MET A 124 0.64 -2.02 -6.45
C MET A 124 1.14 -1.20 -7.65
N SER A 125 2.37 -0.69 -7.59
CA SER A 125 2.97 0.07 -8.69
C SER A 125 3.21 -0.77 -9.95
N SER A 126 3.60 -2.03 -9.80
CA SER A 126 3.91 -2.92 -10.93
C SER A 126 2.66 -3.45 -11.63
N HIS A 127 1.60 -3.76 -10.86
CA HIS A 127 0.42 -4.45 -11.39
C HIS A 127 -0.81 -3.56 -11.58
N ILE A 128 -0.87 -2.39 -10.92
CA ILE A 128 -1.95 -1.41 -11.05
C ILE A 128 -1.43 -0.24 -11.88
N THR A 129 -1.38 -0.44 -13.20
CA THR A 129 -0.85 0.54 -14.17
C THR A 129 -1.87 1.61 -14.58
N LYS A 130 -3.13 1.45 -14.18
CA LYS A 130 -4.19 2.44 -14.33
C LYS A 130 -4.86 2.57 -12.96
N PRO A 131 -5.05 3.75 -12.35
CA PRO A 131 -4.60 5.10 -12.72
C PRO A 131 -3.05 5.26 -12.66
N PRO A 132 -2.49 6.39 -13.14
CA PRO A 132 -1.05 6.62 -13.13
C PRO A 132 -0.43 6.54 -11.73
N PHE A 133 0.85 6.16 -11.67
CA PHE A 133 1.64 6.00 -10.44
C PHE A 133 1.58 7.21 -9.49
N SER A 134 1.35 8.42 -10.01
CA SER A 134 1.12 9.65 -9.26
C SER A 134 0.11 9.56 -8.14
N VAL A 135 -0.91 8.71 -8.30
CA VAL A 135 -1.94 8.51 -7.27
C VAL A 135 -1.34 7.86 -6.02
N LEU A 136 -0.34 7.00 -6.21
CA LEU A 136 0.38 6.30 -5.15
C LEU A 136 1.59 7.11 -4.65
N SER A 137 2.32 7.79 -5.54
CA SER A 137 3.54 8.50 -5.16
C SER A 137 3.29 9.82 -4.43
N LYS A 138 2.23 10.58 -4.77
CA LYS A 138 1.92 11.86 -4.09
C LYS A 138 1.74 11.71 -2.58
N PRO A 139 0.91 10.79 -2.06
CA PRO A 139 0.74 10.62 -0.62
C PRO A 139 2.01 10.16 0.09
N LEU A 140 2.87 9.36 -0.58
CA LEU A 140 4.14 8.93 -0.01
C LEU A 140 5.17 10.08 0.03
N ILE A 141 5.23 10.91 -1.00
CA ILE A 141 6.10 12.10 -1.03
C ILE A 141 5.63 13.10 0.03
N GLU A 142 4.32 13.32 0.17
CA GLU A 142 3.76 14.16 1.24
C GLU A 142 4.10 13.61 2.62
N MET A 143 3.98 12.29 2.82
CA MET A 143 4.38 11.63 4.06
C MET A 143 5.86 11.86 4.38
N LEU A 144 6.73 11.72 3.39
CA LEU A 144 8.18 11.93 3.55
C LEU A 144 8.53 13.39 3.91
N VAL A 145 7.75 14.36 3.42
CA VAL A 145 8.02 15.80 3.61
C VAL A 145 7.36 16.37 4.87
N VAL A 146 6.16 15.90 5.21
CA VAL A 146 5.32 16.49 6.26
C VAL A 146 5.45 15.75 7.59
N GLU A 147 5.56 14.43 7.58
CA GLU A 147 5.63 13.66 8.82
C GLU A 147 6.94 13.92 9.56
N GLN A 148 6.87 13.97 10.90
CA GLN A 148 8.04 14.06 11.77
C GLN A 148 8.50 12.67 12.26
N ASP A 149 7.67 11.64 12.08
CA ASP A 149 8.01 10.28 12.48
C ASP A 149 9.02 9.64 11.52
N VAL A 150 10.18 9.28 12.07
CA VAL A 150 11.31 8.75 11.31
C VAL A 150 10.96 7.41 10.66
N ASN A 151 10.17 6.57 11.33
CA ASN A 151 9.79 5.26 10.80
C ASN A 151 8.90 5.40 9.55
N SER A 152 7.95 6.33 9.61
CA SER A 152 7.06 6.69 8.52
C SER A 152 7.82 7.29 7.34
N GLN A 153 8.78 8.19 7.61
CA GLN A 153 9.67 8.75 6.60
C GLN A 153 10.52 7.68 5.91
N ILE A 154 11.17 6.79 6.68
CA ILE A 154 11.97 5.68 6.11
C ILE A 154 11.08 4.78 5.26
N GLY A 155 9.92 4.37 5.77
CA GLY A 155 9.00 3.51 5.04
C GLY A 155 8.52 4.15 3.74
N ALA A 156 8.11 5.42 3.77
CA ALA A 156 7.68 6.14 2.57
C ALA A 156 8.80 6.29 1.54
N ALA A 157 10.03 6.59 1.98
CA ALA A 157 11.19 6.66 1.11
C ALA A 157 11.52 5.30 0.47
N MET A 158 11.56 4.23 1.25
CA MET A 158 11.83 2.88 0.71
C MET A 158 10.74 2.43 -0.28
N SER A 159 9.47 2.68 0.05
CA SER A 159 8.33 2.45 -0.84
C SER A 159 8.44 3.21 -2.17
N LEU A 160 8.91 4.46 -2.15
CA LEU A 160 9.14 5.27 -3.36
C LEU A 160 10.32 4.75 -4.18
N SER A 161 11.42 4.34 -3.53
CA SER A 161 12.61 3.83 -4.24
C SER A 161 12.39 2.46 -4.88
N ALA A 162 11.49 1.65 -4.32
CA ALA A 162 11.22 0.28 -4.76
C ALA A 162 10.14 0.17 -5.85
N ALA A 163 9.52 1.29 -6.25
CA ALA A 163 8.56 1.31 -7.35
C ALA A 163 9.30 1.28 -8.71
N PRO A 164 8.90 0.41 -9.67
CA PRO A 164 9.62 0.20 -10.93
C PRO A 164 9.52 1.35 -11.93
N ASP A 165 8.50 2.21 -11.81
CA ASP A 165 8.32 3.37 -12.68
C ASP A 165 8.02 4.61 -11.84
N PRO A 166 9.02 5.15 -11.12
CA PRO A 166 8.83 6.39 -10.43
C PRO A 166 8.65 7.43 -11.51
N GLU A 167 7.42 7.95 -11.70
CA GLU A 167 7.15 9.11 -12.56
C GLU A 167 8.19 10.18 -12.23
N THR A 168 9.25 10.19 -13.05
CA THR A 168 10.53 10.80 -12.68
C THR A 168 10.32 12.29 -12.52
N GLU A 169 9.33 12.86 -13.21
CA GLU A 169 8.91 14.24 -13.11
C GLU A 169 8.34 14.64 -11.73
N GLN A 170 7.58 13.78 -11.06
CA GLN A 170 7.06 14.11 -9.72
C GLN A 170 8.14 13.97 -8.67
N LEU A 171 8.97 12.93 -8.80
CA LEU A 171 10.08 12.71 -7.88
C LEU A 171 11.19 13.76 -8.07
N LYS A 172 11.47 14.17 -9.32
CA LYS A 172 12.34 15.32 -9.67
C LYS A 172 11.83 16.63 -9.06
N LYS A 173 10.52 16.89 -9.08
CA LYS A 173 9.93 18.06 -8.40
C LYS A 173 10.07 18.01 -6.88
N ALA A 174 10.16 16.81 -6.30
CA ALA A 174 10.40 16.61 -4.88
C ALA A 174 11.90 16.71 -4.51
N LEU A 175 12.84 16.46 -5.43
CA LEU A 175 14.29 16.49 -5.16
C LEU A 175 14.77 17.76 -4.44
N PRO A 176 14.37 19.00 -4.80
CA PRO A 176 14.79 20.19 -4.08
C PRO A 176 14.31 20.21 -2.63
N LYS A 177 13.10 19.68 -2.36
CA LYS A 177 12.54 19.57 -1.01
C LYS A 177 13.28 18.50 -0.21
N LEU A 178 13.56 17.34 -0.83
CA LEU A 178 14.35 16.27 -0.23
C LEU A 178 15.78 16.73 0.09
N GLY A 179 16.42 17.50 -0.79
CA GLY A 179 17.73 18.11 -0.56
C GLY A 179 17.74 19.08 0.62
N ARG A 180 16.65 19.85 0.83
CA ARG A 180 16.50 20.69 2.03
C ARG A 180 16.36 19.85 3.30
N LEU A 181 15.62 18.74 3.26
CA LEU A 181 15.47 17.83 4.40
C LEU A 181 16.81 17.18 4.79
N LEU A 182 17.63 16.79 3.82
CA LEU A 182 18.97 16.23 4.06
C LEU A 182 19.92 17.20 4.77
N ARG A 183 19.78 18.50 4.49
CA ARG A 183 20.54 19.57 5.15
C ARG A 183 20.04 19.86 6.57
N SER A 184 18.84 19.44 6.93
CA SER A 184 18.34 19.58 8.30
C SER A 184 19.04 18.60 9.23
N GLU A 185 19.53 19.07 10.38
CA GLU A 185 20.12 18.20 11.40
C GLU A 185 19.07 17.39 12.17
N SER A 186 17.83 17.89 12.24
CA SER A 186 16.72 17.19 12.90
C SER A 186 16.16 16.01 12.09
N PHE A 187 16.52 15.90 10.82
CA PHE A 187 16.01 14.86 9.93
C PHE A 187 16.83 13.58 10.07
N LYS A 188 16.20 12.50 10.56
CA LYS A 188 16.89 11.24 10.87
C LYS A 188 16.81 10.20 9.75
N ALA A 189 15.89 10.35 8.79
CA ALA A 189 15.72 9.41 7.66
C ALA A 189 16.63 9.73 6.45
N LYS A 190 17.83 10.30 6.67
CA LYS A 190 18.74 10.76 5.60
C LYS A 190 19.11 9.65 4.63
N ALA A 191 19.48 8.48 5.13
CA ALA A 191 19.89 7.33 4.31
C ALA A 191 18.77 6.87 3.36
N ALA A 192 17.53 6.82 3.84
CA ALA A 192 16.40 6.40 3.02
C ALA A 192 16.11 7.41 1.89
N VAL A 193 16.25 8.72 2.17
CA VAL A 193 16.11 9.77 1.14
C VAL A 193 17.21 9.67 0.09
N PHE A 194 18.44 9.34 0.47
CA PHE A 194 19.50 9.08 -0.51
C PHE A 194 19.14 7.92 -1.45
N GLY A 195 18.56 6.83 -0.94
CA GLY A 195 18.09 5.72 -1.78
C GLY A 195 17.00 6.13 -2.79
N VAL A 196 16.14 7.09 -2.43
CA VAL A 196 15.16 7.67 -3.38
C VAL A 196 15.86 8.46 -4.47
N ILE A 197 16.84 9.30 -4.12
CA ILE A 197 17.62 10.09 -5.09
C ILE A 197 18.41 9.17 -6.03
N GLU A 198 18.99 8.10 -5.50
CA GLU A 198 19.70 7.08 -6.28
C GLU A 198 18.76 6.36 -7.25
N SER A 199 17.57 5.93 -6.78
CA SER A 199 16.56 5.30 -7.65
C SER A 199 16.16 6.22 -8.81
N VAL A 200 15.96 7.53 -8.55
CA VAL A 200 15.72 8.54 -9.60
C VAL A 200 16.91 8.67 -10.55
N ALA A 201 18.13 8.72 -10.02
CA ALA A 201 19.35 8.88 -10.81
C ALA A 201 19.61 7.66 -11.71
N SER A 202 19.35 6.44 -11.21
CA SER A 202 19.48 5.20 -11.97
C SER A 202 18.48 5.14 -13.13
N VAL A 203 17.22 5.53 -12.91
CA VAL A 203 16.20 5.60 -13.96
C VAL A 203 16.54 6.70 -14.98
N GLY A 204 17.06 7.84 -14.52
CA GLY A 204 17.51 8.94 -15.38
C GLY A 204 18.76 8.63 -16.20
N GLY A 205 19.68 7.82 -15.68
CA GLY A 205 20.92 7.41 -16.35
C GLY A 205 20.72 6.33 -17.43
N ALA A 206 19.62 5.58 -17.38
CA ALA A 206 19.27 4.62 -18.43
C ALA A 206 18.73 5.31 -19.71
N GLY A 207 18.30 6.57 -19.62
CA GLY A 207 17.80 7.35 -20.75
C GLY A 207 18.87 8.05 -21.61
N SER A 208 20.15 7.96 -21.23
CA SER A 208 21.27 8.60 -21.95
C SER A 208 22.28 7.59 -22.50
N LYS A 209 21.79 6.47 -23.06
CA LYS A 209 22.57 5.62 -23.98
C LYS A 209 21.82 5.50 -25.30
N GLY A 210 22.06 6.45 -26.21
CA GLY A 210 21.49 6.39 -27.55
C GLY A 210 21.58 7.68 -28.38
N VAL A 211 22.69 8.44 -28.32
CA VAL A 211 23.08 9.38 -29.38
C VAL A 211 24.60 9.34 -29.50
N LEU A 212 25.14 8.23 -30.02
CA LEU A 212 26.47 8.11 -30.62
C LEU A 212 26.44 6.85 -31.49
N ASP A 213 25.77 6.93 -32.64
CA ASP A 213 26.27 6.48 -33.95
C ASP A 213 25.45 7.18 -35.05
#